data_AF-A0A3B9RQD3-F1
#
_entry.id   AF-A0A3B9RQD3-F1
#
_cell.length_a   1.000
_cell.length_b   1.000
_cell.length_c   1.000
_cell.angle_alpha   90.00
_cell.angle_beta   90.00
_cell.angle_gamma   90.00
#
_symmetry.space_group_name_H-M   'P 1'
#
loop_
_entity.id
_entity.type
_entity.pdbx_description
1 polymer ?
#
loop_
_entity_poly.entity_id
_entity_poly.type
_entity_poly.pdbx_seq_one_letter_code
_entity_poly.pdbx_strand_id
1 'polypeptide(L)'
;DILEKLEQKGENVFFDFCKTAEEGLLMTTSSLIEQARQAQLSDNKDKMFTIPGFDLTVVLITGRSDMLRSWDRKNNIAAIMYSQGKTRWEVLYLSYTPSGMLIHAEEQSICYEDFSHTDWKFVVNLGERILDRKKGRV
;
A
#
# COMPACT_ATOMS: atom_id res chain seq x y z
N ASP A 1 -16.11 9.38 0.81
CA ASP A 1 -14.79 9.83 0.29
C ASP A 1 -14.04 8.77 -0.52
N ILE A 2 -13.32 7.82 0.10
CA ILE A 2 -12.48 6.86 -0.67
C ILE A 2 -13.32 5.98 -1.60
N LEU A 3 -14.37 5.33 -1.06
CA LEU A 3 -15.25 4.47 -1.85
C LEU A 3 -16.00 5.21 -2.96
N GLU A 4 -16.24 6.51 -2.81
CA GLU A 4 -16.90 7.34 -3.83
C GLU A 4 -15.96 7.69 -4.99
N LYS A 5 -14.66 7.76 -4.72
CA LYS A 5 -13.63 8.06 -5.72
C LYS A 5 -13.08 6.83 -6.40
N LEU A 6 -13.15 5.67 -5.75
CA LEU A 6 -12.86 4.41 -6.40
C LEU A 6 -13.97 4.11 -7.41
N GLU A 7 -13.62 4.14 -8.69
CA GLU A 7 -14.50 3.59 -9.71
C GLU A 7 -14.65 2.08 -9.42
N GLN A 8 -15.89 1.58 -9.33
CA GLN A 8 -16.14 0.13 -9.25
C GLN A 8 -15.79 -0.51 -10.60
N LYS A 9 -14.51 -0.77 -10.81
CA LYS A 9 -13.97 -1.47 -11.97
C LYS A 9 -13.45 -2.85 -11.53
N GLY A 10 -14.37 -3.74 -11.15
CA GLY A 10 -14.07 -5.13 -10.79
C GLY A 10 -14.14 -5.45 -9.30
N GLU A 11 -13.57 -6.60 -8.91
CA GLU A 11 -13.38 -7.01 -7.52
C GLU A 11 -12.32 -6.11 -6.87
N ASN A 12 -12.77 -5.14 -6.08
CA ASN A 12 -11.90 -4.24 -5.32
C ASN A 12 -11.76 -4.80 -3.89
N VAL A 13 -10.56 -5.26 -3.53
CA VAL A 13 -10.25 -5.80 -2.21
C VAL A 13 -10.47 -4.76 -1.12
N PHE A 14 -10.32 -3.46 -1.40
CA PHE A 14 -10.67 -2.43 -0.42
C PHE A 14 -12.17 -2.34 -0.16
N PHE A 15 -13.03 -2.56 -1.16
CA PHE A 15 -14.47 -2.61 -0.95
C PHE A 15 -14.85 -3.82 -0.08
N ASP A 16 -14.25 -4.97 -0.33
CA ASP A 16 -14.49 -6.17 0.47
C ASP A 16 -13.99 -5.97 1.90
N PHE A 17 -12.79 -5.38 2.07
CA PHE A 17 -12.30 -4.93 3.36
C PHE A 17 -13.32 -4.05 4.09
N CYS A 18 -13.86 -3.02 3.44
CA CYS A 18 -14.86 -2.13 4.05
C CYS A 18 -16.16 -2.86 4.44
N LYS A 19 -16.51 -3.96 3.78
CA LYS A 19 -17.74 -4.73 4.04
C LYS A 19 -17.56 -5.81 5.09
N THR A 20 -16.39 -6.45 5.15
CA THR A 20 -16.19 -7.69 5.91
C THR A 20 -15.27 -7.52 7.12
N ALA A 21 -14.48 -6.44 7.19
CA ALA A 21 -13.60 -6.21 8.32
C ALA A 21 -14.38 -5.87 9.59
N GLU A 22 -13.85 -6.30 10.73
CA GLU A 22 -14.37 -5.91 12.04
C GLU A 22 -14.23 -4.40 12.25
N GLU A 23 -15.17 -3.82 12.99
CA GLU A 23 -15.22 -2.37 13.27
C GLU A 23 -13.90 -1.85 13.85
N GLY A 24 -13.26 -2.61 14.74
CA GLY A 24 -11.96 -2.23 15.33
C GLY A 24 -10.85 -2.08 14.29
N LEU A 25 -10.83 -2.93 13.26
CA LEU A 25 -9.85 -2.87 12.18
C LEU A 25 -10.15 -1.71 11.21
N LEU A 26 -11.43 -1.44 10.94
CA LEU A 26 -11.84 -0.27 10.15
C LEU A 26 -11.43 1.05 10.83
N MET A 27 -11.69 1.17 12.14
CA MET A 27 -11.30 2.34 12.93
C MET A 27 -9.78 2.50 13.00
N THR A 28 -9.06 1.40 13.19
CA THR A 28 -7.58 1.41 13.20
C THR A 28 -7.04 1.85 11.84
N THR A 29 -7.59 1.33 10.75
CA THR A 29 -7.17 1.68 9.38
C THR A 29 -7.44 3.15 9.09
N SER A 30 -8.62 3.66 9.45
CA SER A 30 -8.95 5.09 9.34
C SER A 30 -7.96 5.97 10.12
N SER A 31 -7.63 5.59 11.35
CA SER A 31 -6.63 6.29 12.16
C SER A 31 -5.24 6.25 11.53
N LEU A 32 -4.83 5.12 10.96
CA LEU A 32 -3.53 4.99 10.28
C LEU A 32 -3.45 5.84 9.01
N ILE A 33 -4.53 5.95 8.24
CA ILE A 33 -4.60 6.86 7.08
C ILE A 33 -4.36 8.31 7.53
N GLU A 34 -5.03 8.74 8.60
CA GLU A 34 -4.86 10.10 9.11
C GLU A 34 -3.46 10.34 9.69
N GLN A 35 -2.92 9.40 10.46
CA GLN A 35 -1.55 9.48 10.98
C GLN A 35 -0.52 9.53 9.84
N ALA A 36 -0.70 8.70 8.81
CA ALA A 36 0.12 8.72 7.61
C ALA A 36 0.03 10.08 6.90
N ARG A 37 -1.17 10.66 6.77
CA ARG A 37 -1.37 11.97 6.17
C ARG A 37 -0.64 13.06 6.93
N GLN A 38 -0.74 13.08 8.26
CA GLN A 38 -0.02 14.04 9.11
C GLN A 38 1.49 13.88 8.99
N ALA A 39 1.99 12.64 8.98
CA ALA A 39 3.40 12.35 8.79
C ALA A 39 3.90 12.74 7.38
N GLN A 40 3.06 12.58 6.36
CA GLN A 40 3.39 12.99 5.00
C GLN A 40 3.48 14.51 4.89
N LEU A 41 2.58 15.25 5.56
CA LEU A 41 2.63 16.71 5.60
C LEU A 41 3.91 17.22 6.26
N SER A 42 4.43 16.50 7.25
CA SER A 42 5.63 16.94 7.99
C SER A 42 6.93 16.67 7.25
N ASP A 43 7.06 15.55 6.55
CA ASP A 43 8.32 15.16 5.90
C ASP A 43 8.29 15.09 4.36
N ASN A 44 7.13 15.33 3.76
CA ASN A 44 6.89 15.32 2.33
C ASN A 44 7.36 14.02 1.62
N LYS A 45 7.15 12.87 2.28
CA LYS A 45 7.45 11.52 1.74
C LYS A 45 6.21 10.65 1.65
N ASP A 46 6.25 9.70 0.72
CA ASP A 46 5.20 8.68 0.59
C ASP A 46 5.09 7.89 1.90
N LYS A 47 3.86 7.50 2.25
CA LYS A 47 3.59 6.65 3.41
C LYS A 47 2.90 5.40 2.95
N MET A 48 3.30 4.27 3.51
CA MET A 48 2.72 2.98 3.19
C MET A 48 2.48 2.17 4.46
N PHE A 49 1.38 1.44 4.48
CA PHE A 49 1.12 0.42 5.48
C PHE A 49 0.22 -0.67 4.90
N THR A 50 0.36 -1.88 5.44
CA THR A 50 -0.40 -3.05 4.98
C THR A 50 -1.51 -3.35 5.97
N ILE A 51 -2.70 -3.66 5.44
CA ILE A 51 -3.86 -4.04 6.26
C ILE A 51 -3.73 -5.53 6.61
N PRO A 52 -3.66 -5.91 7.90
CA PRO A 52 -3.53 -7.31 8.29
C PRO A 52 -4.73 -8.16 7.84
N GLY A 53 -4.47 -9.37 7.35
CA GLY A 53 -5.53 -10.29 6.90
C GLY A 53 -6.11 -9.98 5.52
N PHE A 54 -5.71 -8.86 4.91
CA PHE A 54 -6.05 -8.49 3.56
C PHE A 54 -4.74 -8.42 2.76
N ASP A 55 -4.70 -8.97 1.55
CA ASP A 55 -3.55 -8.85 0.64
C ASP A 55 -3.55 -7.42 0.04
N LEU A 56 -3.61 -6.39 0.89
CA LEU A 56 -3.85 -4.98 0.56
C LEU A 56 -2.89 -4.05 1.28
N THR A 57 -2.18 -3.22 0.51
CA THR A 57 -1.33 -2.15 1.03
C THR A 57 -1.92 -0.79 0.66
N VAL A 58 -2.06 0.09 1.65
CA VAL A 58 -2.48 1.48 1.43
C VAL A 58 -1.23 2.35 1.26
N VAL A 59 -1.22 3.20 0.24
CA VAL A 59 -0.12 4.10 -0.06
C VAL A 59 -0.64 5.52 -0.23
N LEU A 60 -0.15 6.44 0.59
CA LEU A 60 -0.36 7.87 0.43
C LEU A 60 0.80 8.43 -0.40
N ILE A 61 0.50 8.92 -1.60
CA ILE A 61 1.48 9.48 -2.53
C ILE A 61 1.62 10.99 -2.29
N THR A 62 2.85 11.51 -2.30
CA THR A 62 3.15 12.95 -2.31
C THR A 62 3.57 13.43 -3.70
N GLY A 63 3.05 14.60 -4.10
CA GLY A 63 3.55 15.38 -5.23
C GLY A 63 3.41 14.72 -6.60
N ARG A 64 4.19 15.22 -7.59
CA ARG A 64 4.27 14.60 -8.92
C ARG A 64 5.08 13.31 -8.83
N SER A 65 4.45 12.21 -9.27
CA SER A 65 5.08 10.91 -9.37
C SER A 65 6.21 10.93 -10.40
N ASP A 66 7.46 10.89 -9.96
CA ASP A 66 8.57 10.54 -10.85
C ASP A 66 8.67 9.01 -10.99
N MET A 67 9.36 8.56 -12.05
CA MET A 67 9.48 7.13 -12.36
C MET A 67 10.20 6.36 -11.25
N LEU A 68 11.17 7.00 -10.56
CA LEU A 68 11.95 6.37 -9.48
C LEU A 68 11.09 6.08 -8.26
N ARG A 69 10.29 7.04 -7.80
CA ARG A 69 9.35 6.84 -6.68
C ARG A 69 8.31 5.77 -7.01
N SER A 70 7.83 5.75 -8.26
CA SER A 70 6.88 4.73 -8.72
C SER A 70 7.50 3.34 -8.66
N TRP A 71 8.73 3.20 -9.12
CA TRP A 71 9.51 1.97 -9.07
C TRP A 71 9.79 1.52 -7.62
N ASP A 72 10.22 2.45 -6.76
CA ASP A 72 10.48 2.18 -5.34
C ASP A 72 9.21 1.69 -4.63
N ARG A 73 8.06 2.36 -4.82
CA ARG A 73 6.78 1.92 -4.24
C ARG A 73 6.45 0.50 -4.68
N LYS A 74 6.50 0.24 -5.99
CA LYS A 74 6.16 -1.07 -6.57
C LYS A 74 7.03 -2.19 -5.98
N ASN A 75 8.34 -1.96 -5.84
CA ASN A 75 9.25 -2.94 -5.26
C ASN A 75 9.07 -3.13 -3.76
N ASN A 76 8.79 -2.06 -3.00
CA ASN A 76 8.50 -2.20 -1.56
C ASN A 76 7.22 -3.01 -1.31
N ILE A 77 6.19 -2.82 -2.15
CA ILE A 77 4.95 -3.60 -2.06
C ILE A 77 5.20 -5.05 -2.45
N ALA A 78 5.93 -5.29 -3.53
CA ALA A 78 6.28 -6.65 -3.93
C ALA A 78 7.17 -7.37 -2.90
N ALA A 79 8.00 -6.64 -2.15
CA ALA A 79 8.76 -7.21 -1.04
C ALA A 79 7.83 -7.70 0.09
N ILE A 80 6.74 -6.98 0.37
CA ILE A 80 5.70 -7.41 1.31
C ILE A 80 5.00 -8.66 0.75
N MET A 81 4.58 -8.62 -0.51
CA MET A 81 3.97 -9.75 -1.22
C MET A 81 4.83 -11.02 -1.14
N TYR A 82 6.13 -10.90 -1.46
CA TYR A 82 7.11 -11.97 -1.33
C TYR A 82 7.22 -12.48 0.11
N SER A 83 7.33 -11.58 1.09
CA SER A 83 7.47 -11.95 2.51
C SER A 83 6.26 -12.70 3.08
N GLN A 84 5.13 -12.66 2.37
CA GLN A 84 3.90 -13.37 2.72
C GLN A 84 3.66 -14.60 1.83
N GLY A 85 4.60 -14.92 0.93
CA GLY A 85 4.50 -16.07 0.01
C GLY A 85 3.39 -15.93 -1.03
N LYS A 86 3.01 -14.69 -1.41
CA LYS A 86 1.97 -14.40 -2.39
C LYS A 86 2.56 -14.08 -3.75
N THR A 87 1.77 -14.26 -4.81
CA THR A 87 2.13 -13.90 -6.20
C THR A 87 1.35 -12.71 -6.74
N ARG A 88 0.30 -12.29 -6.02
CA ARG A 88 -0.54 -11.14 -6.32
C ARG A 88 -0.79 -10.34 -5.04
N TRP A 89 -0.86 -9.02 -5.16
CA TRP A 89 -1.11 -8.09 -4.07
C TRP A 89 -1.91 -6.88 -4.56
N GLU A 90 -2.86 -6.41 -3.78
CA GLU A 90 -3.63 -5.22 -4.10
C GLU A 90 -3.06 -3.98 -3.41
N VAL A 91 -3.20 -2.84 -4.07
CA VAL A 91 -2.66 -1.56 -3.58
C VAL A 91 -3.71 -0.49 -3.72
N LEU A 92 -4.01 0.20 -2.63
CA LEU A 92 -4.84 1.39 -2.62
C LEU A 92 -3.95 2.63 -2.61
N TYR A 93 -3.85 3.32 -3.74
CA TYR A 93 -3.19 4.61 -3.85
C TYR A 93 -4.16 5.73 -3.48
N LEU A 94 -3.73 6.58 -2.56
CA LEU A 94 -4.45 7.76 -2.10
C LEU A 94 -3.61 9.01 -2.32
N SER A 95 -4.26 10.09 -2.72
CA SER A 95 -3.62 11.42 -2.77
C SER A 95 -4.54 12.45 -2.14
N TYR A 96 -3.95 13.33 -1.34
CA TYR A 96 -4.65 14.37 -0.60
C TYR A 96 -4.10 15.76 -0.95
N THR A 97 -4.94 16.78 -0.87
CA THR A 97 -4.47 18.17 -0.83
C THR A 97 -3.73 18.45 0.49
N PRO A 98 -2.93 19.53 0.56
CA PRO A 98 -2.37 19.99 1.83
C PRO A 98 -3.42 20.29 2.91
N SER A 99 -4.64 20.68 2.50
CA SER A 99 -5.78 20.89 3.41
C SER A 99 -6.46 19.60 3.89
N GLY A 100 -6.02 18.42 3.41
CA GLY A 100 -6.55 17.13 3.82
C GLY A 100 -7.74 16.62 3.02
N MET A 101 -8.10 17.28 1.91
CA MET A 101 -9.16 16.80 1.03
C MET A 101 -8.61 15.68 0.13
N LEU A 102 -9.28 14.53 0.09
CA LEU A 102 -8.95 13.44 -0.82
C LEU A 102 -9.15 13.92 -2.27
N ILE A 103 -8.15 13.77 -3.12
CA ILE A 103 -8.22 14.15 -4.54
C ILE A 103 -8.28 12.93 -5.46
N HIS A 104 -7.53 11.89 -5.15
CA HIS A 104 -7.42 10.67 -5.96
C HIS A 104 -7.48 9.43 -5.07
N ALA A 105 -8.18 8.41 -5.55
CA ALA A 105 -8.18 7.06 -4.99
C ALA A 105 -8.18 6.06 -6.14
N GLU A 106 -7.25 5.12 -6.12
CA GLU A 106 -7.11 4.10 -7.16
C GLU A 106 -6.65 2.80 -6.54
N GLU A 107 -7.31 1.71 -6.90
CA GLU A 107 -6.87 0.36 -6.54
C GLU A 107 -6.17 -0.28 -7.74
N GLN A 108 -5.01 -0.90 -7.50
CA GLN A 108 -4.22 -1.57 -8.53
C GLN A 108 -3.70 -2.91 -8.02
N SER A 109 -3.81 -3.93 -8.87
CA SER A 109 -3.16 -5.22 -8.65
C SER A 109 -1.70 -5.19 -9.08
N ILE A 110 -0.84 -5.74 -8.23
CA ILE A 110 0.57 -6.02 -8.51
C ILE A 110 0.74 -7.54 -8.53
N CYS A 111 1.25 -8.06 -9.64
CA CYS A 111 1.53 -9.47 -9.85
C CYS A 111 3.03 -9.72 -10.02
N TYR A 112 3.48 -10.93 -9.68
CA TYR A 112 4.87 -11.36 -9.89
C TYR A 112 5.36 -11.13 -11.32
N GLU A 113 4.48 -11.38 -12.29
CA GLU A 113 4.76 -11.27 -13.72
C GLU A 113 5.00 -9.82 -14.18
N ASP A 114 4.62 -8.83 -13.36
CA ASP A 114 4.81 -7.42 -13.67
C ASP A 114 6.25 -6.93 -13.43
N PHE A 115 7.17 -7.81 -13.01
CA PHE A 115 8.54 -7.48 -12.64
C PHE A 115 9.55 -8.10 -13.60
N SER A 116 10.58 -7.33 -13.95
CA SER A 116 11.74 -7.89 -14.63
C SER A 116 12.52 -8.81 -13.68
N HIS A 117 13.36 -9.69 -14.24
CA HIS A 117 14.26 -10.52 -13.44
C HIS A 117 15.20 -9.68 -12.54
N THR A 118 15.58 -8.48 -13.00
CA THR A 118 16.42 -7.56 -12.23
C THR A 118 15.64 -6.95 -11.07
N ASP A 119 14.41 -6.46 -11.29
CA ASP A 119 13.56 -5.91 -10.23
C ASP A 119 13.28 -6.97 -9.17
N TRP A 120 13.04 -8.21 -9.59
CA TRP A 120 12.75 -9.30 -8.66
C TRP A 120 13.91 -9.59 -7.70
N LYS A 121 15.17 -9.42 -8.12
CA LYS A 121 16.33 -9.53 -7.21
C LYS A 121 16.29 -8.48 -6.10
N PHE A 122 15.86 -7.26 -6.40
CA PHE A 122 15.68 -6.20 -5.41
C PHE A 122 14.53 -6.55 -4.46
N VAL A 123 13.40 -7.00 -5.01
CA VAL A 123 12.22 -7.43 -4.24
C VAL A 123 12.58 -8.53 -3.24
N VAL A 124 13.28 -9.58 -3.68
CA VAL A 124 13.71 -10.67 -2.80
C VAL A 124 14.63 -10.14 -1.70
N ASN A 125 15.61 -9.29 -2.03
CA ASN A 125 16.52 -8.75 -1.01
C ASN A 125 15.78 -7.93 0.07
N LEU A 126 14.81 -7.11 -0.33
CA LEU A 126 13.96 -6.36 0.60
C LEU A 126 13.07 -7.29 1.42
N GLY A 127 12.47 -8.29 0.77
CA GLY A 127 11.61 -9.28 1.39
C GLY A 127 12.33 -10.11 2.46
N GLU A 128 13.53 -10.59 2.19
CA GLU A 128 14.37 -11.30 3.18
C GLU A 128 14.66 -10.42 4.39
N ARG A 129 14.97 -9.12 4.20
CA ARG A 129 15.16 -8.19 5.33
C ARG A 129 13.90 -8.04 6.19
N ILE A 130 12.71 -8.07 5.58
CA ILE A 130 11.44 -8.04 6.31
C ILE A 130 11.29 -9.32 7.14
N LEU A 131 11.57 -10.48 6.54
CA LEU A 131 11.52 -11.78 7.21
C LEU A 131 12.51 -11.87 8.37
N ASP A 132 13.75 -11.41 8.18
CA ASP A 132 14.78 -11.40 9.21
C ASP A 132 14.40 -10.52 10.40
N ARG A 133 13.83 -9.34 10.15
CA ARG A 133 13.30 -8.46 11.22
C ARG A 133 12.15 -9.09 11.99
N LYS A 134 11.30 -9.91 11.34
CA LYS A 134 10.25 -10.67 12.03
C LYS A 134 10.86 -11.77 12.92
N LYS A 135 11.89 -12.46 12.44
CA LYS A 135 12.60 -13.52 13.19
C LYS A 135 13.42 -12.98 14.38
N GLY A 136 14.02 -11.79 14.24
CA GLY A 136 14.83 -11.15 15.28
C GLY A 136 14.05 -10.36 16.34
N ARG A 137 12.71 -10.40 16.32
CA ARG A 137 11.82 -9.80 17.33
C ARG A 137 11.34 -10.82 18.38
N VAL A 138 12.11 -11.89 18.61
CA VAL A 138 11.94 -12.82 19.74
C VAL A 138 12.83 -12.37 20.89
#